data_AF-A0A645E9G0-F1
#
_entry.id   AF-A0A645E9G0-F1
#
_cell.length_a   1.000
_cell.length_b   1.000
_cell.length_c   1.000
_cell.angle_alpha   90.00
_cell.angle_beta   90.00
_cell.angle_gamma   90.00
#
_symmetry.space_group_name_H-M   'P 1'
#
loop_
_entity.id
_entity.type
_entity.pdbx_description
1 polymer ?
#
loop_
_entity_poly.entity_id
_entity_poly.type
_entity_poly.pdbx_seq_one_letter_code
_entity_poly.pdbx_strand_id
1 'polypeptide(L)'
;MRPGIDLVEFAFRHPGARGILLDAFVDGYGGGGKTFDWSLIPDGLSRPLVLSGGLDPDNVGEAVRRIRPFAVDVSSGVESAKGIKDAAKVAAFIAGVRDADG
;
A
#
# COMPACT_ATOMS: atom_id res chain seq x y z
N MET A 1 -5.90 -5.63 -5.12
CA MET A 1 -5.51 -6.83 -5.88
C MET A 1 -6.71 -7.76 -5.93
N ARG A 2 -7.05 -8.31 -7.11
CA ARG A 2 -8.12 -9.32 -7.20
C ARG A 2 -7.60 -10.64 -6.60
N PRO A 3 -8.43 -11.40 -5.88
CA PRO A 3 -8.07 -12.75 -5.45
C PRO A 3 -7.61 -13.61 -6.64
N GLY A 4 -6.57 -14.42 -6.43
CA GLY A 4 -6.06 -15.36 -7.44
C GLY A 4 -4.98 -14.82 -8.39
N ILE A 5 -4.48 -13.59 -8.19
CA ILE A 5 -3.28 -13.13 -8.90
C ILE A 5 -2.04 -13.76 -8.26
N ASP A 6 -1.28 -14.53 -9.04
CA ASP A 6 0.06 -14.96 -8.67
C ASP A 6 1.05 -13.80 -8.87
N LEU A 7 1.45 -13.19 -7.75
CA LEU A 7 2.36 -12.05 -7.75
C LEU A 7 3.79 -12.42 -8.18
N VAL A 8 4.20 -13.66 -7.95
CA VAL A 8 5.52 -14.16 -8.35
C VAL A 8 5.55 -14.32 -9.86
N GLU A 9 4.54 -14.98 -10.44
CA GLU A 9 4.41 -15.11 -11.89
C GLU A 9 4.28 -13.74 -12.57
N PHE A 10 3.52 -12.81 -11.98
CA PHE A 10 3.38 -11.45 -12.50
C PHE A 10 4.73 -10.71 -12.54
N ALA A 11 5.54 -10.85 -11.49
CA ALA A 11 6.88 -10.27 -11.43
C ALA A 11 7.80 -10.85 -12.53
N PHE A 12 7.75 -12.17 -12.74
CA PHE A 12 8.53 -12.83 -13.80
C PHE A 12 8.14 -12.37 -15.20
N ARG A 13 6.85 -12.09 -15.44
CA ARG A 13 6.35 -11.58 -16.72
C ARG A 13 6.80 -10.15 -17.05
N HIS A 14 7.30 -9.40 -16.05
CA HIS A 14 7.76 -8.01 -16.22
C HIS A 14 9.22 -7.84 -15.78
N PRO A 15 10.19 -8.47 -16.47
CA PRO A 15 11.59 -8.51 -16.01
C PRO A 15 12.29 -7.14 -15.96
N GLY A 16 11.79 -6.16 -16.72
CA GLY A 16 12.28 -4.78 -16.71
C GLY A 16 11.77 -3.93 -15.55
N ALA A 17 10.77 -4.40 -14.79
CA ALA A 17 10.24 -3.67 -13.65
C ALA A 17 11.25 -3.63 -12.50
N ARG A 18 11.39 -2.46 -11.87
CA ARG A 18 12.30 -2.25 -10.73
C ARG A 18 11.65 -2.47 -9.36
N GLY A 19 10.33 -2.57 -9.33
CA GLY A 19 9.52 -2.84 -8.16
C GLY A 19 8.10 -3.18 -8.58
N ILE A 20 7.30 -3.66 -7.63
CA ILE A 20 5.90 -4.02 -7.81
C ILE A 20 5.08 -3.10 -6.93
N LEU A 21 4.09 -2.41 -7.50
CA LEU A 21 3.10 -1.67 -6.72
C LEU A 21 1.84 -2.52 -6.58
N LEU A 22 1.48 -2.84 -5.33
CA LEU A 22 0.23 -3.53 -5.01
C LEU A 22 -0.80 -2.53 -4.53
N ASP A 23 -1.83 -2.33 -5.35
CA ASP A 23 -2.96 -1.47 -5.01
C ASP A 23 -4.14 -2.30 -4.49
N ALA A 24 -4.73 -1.87 -3.37
CA ALA A 24 -5.95 -2.45 -2.82
C ALA A 24 -7.10 -2.32 -3.82
N PHE A 25 -7.76 -3.44 -4.14
CA PHE A 25 -8.94 -3.38 -5.00
C PHE A 25 -10.15 -3.16 -4.08
N VAL A 26 -10.67 -1.95 -4.06
CA VAL A 26 -12.00 -1.66 -3.51
C VAL A 26 -13.00 -1.60 -4.66
N ASP A 27 -14.20 -2.15 -4.48
CA ASP A 27 -15.28 -1.95 -5.44
C ASP A 27 -15.66 -0.46 -5.47
N GLY A 28 -15.12 0.26 -6.46
CA GLY A 28 -15.36 1.69 -6.68
C GLY A 28 -14.07 2.50 -6.91
N TYR A 29 -14.19 3.66 -7.58
CA TYR A 29 -13.09 4.61 -7.71
C TYR A 29 -12.88 5.34 -6.37
N GLY A 30 -11.71 5.16 -5.76
CA GLY A 30 -11.31 5.80 -4.50
C GLY A 30 -11.38 4.82 -3.33
N GLY A 31 -10.22 4.61 -2.68
CA GLY A 31 -10.03 3.75 -1.51
C GLY A 31 -10.99 4.07 -0.36
N GLY A 32 -12.16 3.43 -0.36
CA GLY A 32 -13.21 3.59 0.65
C GLY A 32 -12.90 2.93 1.99
N GLY A 33 -11.68 3.10 2.50
CA GLY A 33 -11.24 2.62 3.82
C GLY A 33 -11.18 1.09 3.99
N LYS A 34 -11.43 0.31 2.94
CA LYS A 34 -11.28 -1.14 2.97
C LYS A 34 -9.88 -1.52 2.49
N THR A 35 -9.02 -1.86 3.43
CA THR A 35 -7.73 -2.51 3.16
C THR A 35 -8.00 -3.88 2.55
N PHE A 36 -7.23 -4.27 1.52
CA PHE A 36 -7.26 -5.66 1.05
C PHE A 36 -6.59 -6.57 2.07
N ASP A 37 -6.87 -7.88 2.01
CA ASP A 37 -6.23 -8.83 2.90
C ASP A 37 -4.73 -8.92 2.59
N TRP A 38 -3.92 -8.29 3.43
CA TRP A 38 -2.48 -8.24 3.32
C TRP A 38 -1.83 -9.62 3.47
N SER A 39 -2.53 -10.61 4.03
CA SER A 39 -2.01 -11.98 4.09
C SER A 39 -1.88 -12.65 2.71
N LEU A 40 -2.43 -12.04 1.66
CA LEU A 40 -2.30 -12.53 0.28
C LEU A 40 -0.97 -12.15 -0.38
N ILE A 41 -0.15 -11.33 0.28
CA ILE A 41 1.18 -10.97 -0.22
C ILE A 41 2.13 -12.12 0.12
N PRO A 42 2.68 -12.85 -0.88
CA PRO A 42 3.57 -13.96 -0.62
C PRO A 42 4.92 -13.46 -0.11
N ASP A 43 5.52 -14.24 0.79
CA ASP A 43 6.92 -14.07 1.14
C ASP A 43 7.82 -14.34 -0.07
N GLY A 44 9.00 -13.72 -0.10
CA GLY A 44 10.03 -14.04 -1.11
C GLY A 44 9.80 -13.40 -2.49
N LEU A 45 9.05 -12.30 -2.58
CA LEU A 45 9.02 -11.48 -3.78
C LEU A 45 10.46 -11.08 -4.19
N SER A 46 10.83 -11.38 -5.43
CA SER A 46 12.18 -11.12 -5.96
C SER A 46 12.44 -9.63 -6.23
N ARG A 47 11.44 -8.76 -6.03
CA ARG A 47 11.48 -7.33 -6.34
C ARG A 47 10.95 -6.51 -5.17
N PRO A 48 11.47 -5.28 -4.99
CA PRO A 48 10.93 -4.33 -4.03
C PRO A 48 9.43 -4.13 -4.17
N LEU A 49 8.71 -4.21 -3.05
CA LEU A 49 7.27 -4.05 -2.98
C LEU A 49 6.92 -2.63 -2.52
N VAL A 50 6.06 -1.95 -3.28
CA VAL A 50 5.37 -0.72 -2.88
C VAL A 50 3.94 -1.07 -2.52
N LEU A 51 3.54 -0.83 -1.27
CA LEU A 51 2.17 -1.06 -0.81
C LEU A 51 1.34 0.20 -1.02
N SER A 52 0.20 0.08 -1.71
CA SER A 52 -0.75 1.17 -1.94
C SER A 52 -2.20 0.70 -1.73
N GLY A 53 -3.12 1.65 -1.86
CA GLY A 53 -4.56 1.41 -1.83
C GLY A 53 -5.14 1.34 -0.42
N GLY A 54 -6.03 2.28 -0.11
CA GLY A 54 -6.73 2.30 1.16
C GLY A 54 -5.86 2.59 2.40
N LEU A 55 -4.60 2.98 2.22
CA LEU A 55 -3.73 3.38 3.33
C LEU A 55 -4.13 4.76 3.87
N ASP A 56 -4.05 4.92 5.19
CA ASP A 56 -4.36 6.14 5.93
C ASP A 56 -3.50 6.23 7.21
N PRO A 57 -3.55 7.35 7.96
CA PRO A 57 -2.76 7.48 9.20
C PRO A 57 -3.06 6.43 10.28
N ASP A 58 -4.26 5.83 10.27
CA ASP A 58 -4.71 4.90 11.30
C ASP A 58 -4.19 3.47 11.03
N ASN A 59 -4.02 3.10 9.75
CA ASN A 59 -3.65 1.75 9.35
C ASN A 59 -2.20 1.58 8.85
N VAL A 60 -1.51 2.66 8.47
CA VAL A 60 -0.20 2.54 7.80
C VAL A 60 0.87 1.91 8.69
N GLY A 61 0.86 2.20 10.00
CA GLY A 61 1.84 1.63 10.91
C GLY A 61 1.70 0.11 11.04
N GLU A 62 0.46 -0.40 11.03
CA GLU A 62 0.21 -1.84 11.02
C GLU A 62 0.65 -2.47 9.70
N ALA A 63 0.36 -1.81 8.58
CA ALA A 63 0.75 -2.25 7.24
C ALA A 63 2.28 -2.42 7.14
N VAL A 64 3.04 -1.43 7.60
CA VAL A 64 4.51 -1.45 7.61
C VAL A 64 5.05 -2.58 8.49
N ARG A 65 4.51 -2.75 9.71
CA ARG A 65 4.96 -3.81 10.63
C ARG A 65 4.71 -5.21 10.09
N ARG A 66 3.53 -5.43 9.47
CA ARG A 66 3.14 -6.76 8.97
C ARG A 66 3.81 -7.13 7.66
N ILE A 67 3.88 -6.19 6.71
CA ILE A 67 4.31 -6.48 5.34
C ILE A 67 5.81 -6.19 5.14
N ARG A 68 6.38 -5.26 5.91
CA ARG A 68 7.75 -4.72 5.71
C ARG A 68 8.00 -4.34 4.23
N PRO A 69 7.12 -3.52 3.62
CA PRO A 69 7.27 -3.15 2.22
C PRO A 69 8.50 -2.24 2.04
N PHE A 70 9.04 -2.19 0.82
CA PHE A 70 10.11 -1.25 0.48
C PHE A 70 9.64 0.21 0.53
N ALA A 71 8.38 0.46 0.17
CA ALA A 71 7.75 1.76 0.30
C ALA A 71 6.24 1.63 0.50
N VAL A 72 5.62 2.69 1.00
CA VAL A 72 4.16 2.87 1.01
C VAL A 72 3.77 4.04 0.12
N ASP A 73 2.61 3.94 -0.52
CA ASP A 73 2.01 4.98 -1.36
C ASP A 73 0.61 5.31 -0.86
N VAL A 74 0.29 6.60 -0.77
CA VAL A 74 -0.98 7.09 -0.25
C VAL A 74 -1.53 8.21 -1.11
N SER A 75 -2.82 8.11 -1.43
CA SER A 75 -3.55 9.15 -2.14
C SER A 75 -4.74 9.67 -1.33
N SER A 76 -5.91 9.03 -1.40
CA SER A 76 -7.14 9.55 -0.77
C SER A 76 -7.15 9.49 0.75
N GLY A 77 -6.38 8.61 1.38
CA GLY A 77 -6.34 8.48 2.85
C GLY A 77 -5.80 9.70 3.60
N VAL A 78 -5.12 10.60 2.88
CA VAL A 78 -4.60 11.86 3.42
C VAL A 78 -5.28 13.10 2.81
N GLU A 79 -6.46 12.93 2.21
CA GLU A 79 -7.26 14.03 1.67
C GLU A 79 -8.28 14.56 2.67
N SER A 80 -8.55 15.87 2.62
CA SER A 80 -9.69 16.51 3.30
C SER A 80 -10.94 16.50 2.42
N ALA A 81 -10.74 16.63 1.11
CA ALA A 81 -11.74 16.49 0.06
C ALA A 81 -11.06 15.93 -1.21
N LYS A 82 -11.84 15.40 -2.16
CA LYS A 82 -11.30 14.75 -3.37
C LYS A 82 -10.26 15.64 -4.09
N GLY A 83 -9.02 15.17 -4.14
CA GLY A 83 -7.88 15.86 -4.77
C GLY A 83 -7.25 16.98 -3.93
N ILE A 84 -7.74 17.23 -2.70
CA ILE A 84 -7.22 18.24 -1.78
C ILE A 84 -6.58 17.52 -0.59
N LYS A 85 -5.25 17.63 -0.48
CA LYS A 85 -4.47 17.03 0.61
C LYS A 85 -4.67 17.80 1.93
N ASP A 86 -4.74 17.05 3.02
CA ASP A 86 -4.76 17.59 4.38
C ASP A 86 -3.36 17.47 4.99
N ALA A 87 -2.75 18.61 5.33
CA ALA A 87 -1.38 18.65 5.84
C ALA A 87 -1.22 17.88 7.17
N ALA A 88 -2.22 17.91 8.05
CA ALA A 88 -2.18 17.19 9.31
C ALA A 88 -2.26 15.68 9.09
N LYS A 89 -3.11 15.22 8.16
CA LYS A 89 -3.16 13.79 7.80
C LYS A 89 -1.87 13.32 7.12
N VAL A 90 -1.28 14.12 6.25
CA VAL A 90 0.03 13.79 5.63
C VAL A 90 1.10 13.64 6.71
N ALA A 91 1.18 14.58 7.65
CA ALA A 91 2.13 14.51 8.75
C ALA A 91 1.91 13.27 9.63
N ALA A 92 0.65 12.97 9.99
CA ALA A 92 0.29 11.80 10.78
C ALA A 92 0.63 10.48 10.06
N PHE A 93 0.39 10.41 8.75
CA PHE A 93 0.75 9.26 7.93
C PHE A 93 2.26 9.00 7.93
N ILE A 94 3.06 10.04 7.69
CA ILE A 94 4.53 9.93 7.69
C ILE A 94 5.06 9.54 9.08
N ALA A 95 4.47 10.08 10.14
CA ALA A 95 4.81 9.69 11.51
C ALA A 95 4.52 8.20 11.75
N GLY A 96 3.32 7.73 11.37
CA GLY A 96 2.94 6.32 11.50
C GLY A 96 3.86 5.35 10.75
N VAL A 97 4.38 5.75 9.58
CA VAL A 97 5.40 4.98 8.86
C VAL A 97 6.72 4.94 9.63
N ARG A 98 7.22 6.09 10.08
CA ARG A 98 8.51 6.20 10.78
C ARG A 98 8.51 5.43 12.10
N ASP A 99 7.43 5.51 12.86
CA ASP A 99 7.29 4.80 14.13
C ASP A 99 7.22 3.27 13.95
N ALA A 100 6.79 2.81 12.78
CA ALA A 100 6.65 1.39 12.46
C ALA A 100 7.87 0.76 11.78
N ASP A 101 8.75 1.57 11.18
CA ASP A 101 9.92 1.09 10.43
C ASP A 101 11.18 0.88 11.31
N GLY A 102 11.16 1.40 12.54
CA GLY A 102 12.25 1.32 13.52
C GLY A 102 12.57 -0.07 14.07
#